data_AF-A0AAN7ST61-F1
#
_entry.id   AF-A0AAN7ST61-F1
#
_cell.length_a   1.000
_cell.length_b   1.000
_cell.length_c   1.000
_cell.angle_alpha   90.00
_cell.angle_beta   90.00
_cell.angle_gamma   90.00
#
_symmetry.space_group_name_H-M   'P 1'
#
loop_
_entity.id
_entity.type
_entity.pdbx_description
1 polymer ?
#
loop_
_entity_poly.entity_id
_entity_poly.type
_entity_poly.pdbx_seq_one_letter_code
_entity_poly.pdbx_strand_id
1 'polypeptide(L)'
;MHLQMQYHPLGRAAKKEVLTGFLTSLCGEDGLANFGADYLDRFARMNVNGRQIKNIVSIAHTLSREDEEELSCLHINHALEATGLCLPQSVDEPLDLYD
;
A
#
# COMPACT_ATOMS: atom_id res chain seq x y z
N MET A 1 -6.51 -1.93 31.63
CA MET A 1 -7.18 -2.81 30.64
C MET A 1 -6.36 -2.78 29.36
N HIS A 2 -5.62 -3.87 29.06
CA HIS A 2 -4.94 -4.03 27.76
C HIS A 2 -5.86 -4.84 26.84
N LEU A 3 -6.60 -4.16 25.95
CA LEU A 3 -7.27 -4.83 24.84
C LEU A 3 -6.19 -5.21 23.81
N GLN A 4 -5.60 -6.40 23.96
CA GLN A 4 -4.92 -7.06 22.85
C GLN A 4 -6.01 -7.50 21.86
N MET A 5 -6.45 -6.57 21.01
CA MET A 5 -7.19 -6.92 19.82
C MET A 5 -6.25 -7.75 18.95
N GLN A 6 -6.50 -9.06 18.89
CA GLN A 6 -5.92 -9.93 17.88
C GLN A 6 -6.52 -9.51 16.53
N TYR A 7 -5.91 -8.49 15.92
CA TYR A 7 -6.20 -8.10 14.55
C TYR A 7 -5.82 -9.28 13.68
N HIS A 8 -6.82 -10.05 13.23
CA HIS A 8 -6.60 -11.09 12.26
C HIS A 8 -5.94 -10.45 11.04
N PRO A 9 -4.90 -11.06 10.45
CA PRO A 9 -4.30 -10.57 9.24
C PRO A 9 -5.41 -10.39 8.20
N LEU A 10 -5.57 -9.16 7.71
CA LEU A 10 -6.57 -8.87 6.69
C LEU A 10 -6.31 -9.79 5.49
N GLY A 11 -7.37 -10.33 4.89
CA GLY A 11 -7.24 -10.99 3.59
C GLY A 11 -6.78 -9.99 2.53
N ARG A 12 -6.21 -10.46 1.42
CA ARG A 12 -5.76 -9.60 0.30
C ARG A 12 -6.84 -8.62 -0.16
N ALA A 13 -8.08 -9.10 -0.33
CA ALA A 13 -9.22 -8.25 -0.70
C ALA A 13 -9.45 -7.12 0.32
N ALA A 14 -9.46 -7.44 1.62
CA ALA A 14 -9.67 -6.46 2.66
C ALA A 14 -8.51 -5.45 2.78
N LYS A 15 -7.24 -5.87 2.57
CA LYS A 15 -6.12 -4.92 2.49
C LYS A 15 -6.26 -3.96 1.32
N LYS A 16 -6.69 -4.48 0.15
CA LYS A 16 -6.91 -3.67 -1.04
C LYS A 16 -8.02 -2.64 -0.77
N GLU A 17 -9.14 -3.06 -0.20
CA GLU A 17 -10.26 -2.19 0.17
C GLU A 17 -9.86 -1.09 1.17
N VAL A 18 -9.13 -1.47 2.23
CA VAL A 18 -8.64 -0.52 3.23
C VAL A 18 -7.66 0.49 2.60
N LEU A 19 -6.73 0.02 1.77
CA LEU A 19 -5.79 0.89 1.06
C LEU A 19 -6.54 1.86 0.13
N THR A 20 -7.41 1.34 -0.73
CA THR A 20 -8.18 2.18 -1.67
C THR A 20 -9.04 3.18 -0.93
N GLY A 21 -9.69 2.78 0.18
CA GLY A 21 -10.51 3.70 0.99
C GLY A 21 -9.69 4.86 1.57
N PHE A 22 -8.47 4.60 2.05
CA PHE A 22 -7.60 5.68 2.52
C PHE A 22 -7.10 6.58 1.38
N LEU A 23 -6.71 6.01 0.24
CA LEU A 23 -6.25 6.77 -0.91
C LEU A 23 -7.38 7.66 -1.47
N THR A 24 -8.57 7.11 -1.69
CA THR A 24 -9.75 7.87 -2.13
C THR A 24 -10.08 9.01 -1.17
N SER A 25 -9.94 8.80 0.15
CA SER A 25 -10.17 9.86 1.13
C SER A 25 -9.15 11.00 1.07
N LEU A 26 -7.96 10.79 0.50
CA LEU A 26 -6.89 11.79 0.46
C LEU A 26 -6.79 12.47 -0.91
N CYS A 27 -6.89 11.72 -2.00
CA CYS A 27 -6.70 12.22 -3.36
C CYS A 27 -7.93 12.07 -4.27
N GLY A 28 -9.07 11.60 -3.75
CA GLY A 28 -10.28 11.36 -4.55
C GLY A 28 -10.19 10.13 -5.46
N GLU A 29 -11.25 9.89 -6.23
CA GLU A 29 -11.32 8.77 -7.18
C GLU A 29 -10.37 8.97 -8.37
N ASP A 30 -10.23 10.21 -8.86
CA ASP A 30 -9.31 10.54 -9.96
C ASP A 30 -7.86 10.33 -9.54
N GLY A 31 -7.47 10.77 -8.33
CA GLY A 31 -6.13 10.52 -7.80
C GLY A 31 -5.86 9.04 -7.52
N LEU A 32 -6.87 8.25 -7.16
CA LEU A 32 -6.73 6.81 -6.98
C LEU A 32 -6.34 6.11 -8.30
N ALA A 33 -6.87 6.59 -9.44
CA ALA A 33 -6.57 6.00 -10.75
C ALA A 33 -5.06 6.01 -11.09
N ASN A 34 -4.32 6.98 -10.53
CA ASN A 34 -2.87 7.11 -10.73
C ASN A 34 -2.05 5.98 -10.09
N PHE A 35 -2.63 5.21 -9.17
CA PHE A 35 -1.92 4.10 -8.52
C PHE A 35 -1.87 2.85 -9.40
N GLY A 36 -2.86 2.63 -10.27
CA GLY A 36 -2.95 1.44 -11.11
C GLY A 36 -3.34 0.17 -10.35
N ALA A 37 -4.07 -0.73 -11.02
CA ALA A 37 -4.62 -1.92 -10.39
C ALA A 37 -3.55 -2.94 -9.95
N ASP A 38 -2.44 -3.06 -10.70
CA ASP A 38 -1.31 -3.95 -10.38
C ASP A 38 -0.61 -3.53 -9.08
N TYR A 39 -0.32 -2.25 -8.93
CA TYR A 39 0.34 -1.73 -7.74
C TYR A 39 -0.49 -1.98 -6.47
N LEU A 40 -1.78 -1.65 -6.51
CA LEU A 40 -2.71 -1.90 -5.40
C LEU A 40 -2.80 -3.39 -5.08
N ASP A 41 -2.72 -4.25 -6.09
CA ASP A 41 -2.71 -5.70 -5.91
C ASP A 41 -1.42 -6.20 -5.26
N ARG A 42 -0.26 -5.73 -5.71
CA ARG A 42 1.06 -6.06 -5.13
C ARG A 42 1.14 -5.59 -3.67
N PHE A 43 0.65 -4.40 -3.37
CA PHE A 43 0.57 -3.89 -2.01
C PHE A 43 -0.29 -4.80 -1.13
N ALA A 44 -1.44 -5.24 -1.63
CA ALA A 44 -2.35 -6.12 -0.91
C ALA A 44 -1.77 -7.53 -0.62
N ARG A 45 -0.70 -7.93 -1.30
CA ARG A 45 0.05 -9.18 -1.02
C ARG A 45 1.01 -9.04 0.16
N MET A 46 1.35 -7.82 0.58
CA MET A 46 2.27 -7.58 1.70
C MET A 46 1.68 -8.04 3.03
N ASN A 47 2.52 -8.49 3.97
CA ASN A 47 2.09 -8.90 5.31
C ASN A 47 1.87 -7.68 6.24
N VAL A 48 0.88 -6.85 5.92
CA VAL A 48 0.52 -5.65 6.68
C VAL A 48 -0.91 -5.72 7.22
N ASN A 49 -1.15 -5.13 8.39
CA ASN A 49 -2.48 -4.93 8.97
C ASN A 49 -2.99 -3.49 8.72
N GLY A 50 -4.27 -3.23 9.02
CA GLY A 50 -4.90 -1.94 8.76
C GLY A 50 -4.21 -0.74 9.42
N ARG A 51 -3.57 -0.92 10.59
CA ARG A 51 -2.80 0.15 11.25
C ARG A 51 -1.52 0.46 10.45
N GLN A 52 -0.82 -0.57 9.99
CA GLN A 52 0.36 -0.38 9.14
C GLN A 52 -0.02 0.31 7.82
N ILE A 53 -1.12 -0.11 7.17
CA ILE A 53 -1.62 0.53 5.95
C ILE A 53 -1.87 2.03 6.18
N LYS A 54 -2.61 2.38 7.24
CA LYS A 54 -2.88 3.78 7.58
C LYS A 54 -1.59 4.57 7.81
N ASN A 55 -0.64 4.02 8.56
CA ASN A 55 0.63 4.68 8.84
C ASN A 55 1.42 4.94 7.55
N ILE A 56 1.53 3.94 6.67
CA ILE A 56 2.22 4.07 5.37
C ILE A 56 1.58 5.19 4.54
N VAL A 57 0.26 5.16 4.38
CA VAL A 57 -0.47 6.18 3.60
C VAL A 57 -0.33 7.58 4.21
N SER A 58 -0.33 7.68 5.55
CA SER A 58 -0.17 8.97 6.24
C SER A 58 1.24 9.55 6.07
N ILE A 59 2.27 8.71 6.10
CA ILE A 59 3.66 9.12 5.81
C ILE A 59 3.77 9.56 4.36
N ALA A 60 3.27 8.76 3.41
CA ALA A 60 3.31 9.08 1.99
C ALA A 60 2.62 10.40 1.66
N HIS A 61 1.45 10.67 2.28
CA HIS A 61 0.75 11.94 2.13
C HIS A 61 1.50 13.12 2.78
N THR A 62 2.29 12.87 3.82
CA THR A 62 3.15 13.92 4.39
C THR A 62 4.28 14.23 3.41
N LEU A 63 4.95 13.19 2.88
CA LEU A 63 6.02 13.33 1.89
C LEU A 63 5.55 14.10 0.64
N SER A 64 4.40 13.72 0.07
CA SER A 64 3.89 14.41 -1.11
C SER A 64 3.60 15.89 -0.87
N ARG A 65 3.20 16.26 0.34
CA ARG A 65 2.99 17.67 0.72
C ARG A 65 4.29 18.42 0.94
N GLU A 66 5.35 17.76 1.40
CA GLU A 66 6.68 18.34 1.52
C GLU A 66 7.32 18.55 0.14
N ASP A 67 7.06 17.66 -0.80
CA ASP A 67 7.53 17.72 -2.18
C ASP A 67 6.68 18.66 -3.07
N GLU A 68 5.58 19.21 -2.54
CA GLU A 68 4.58 20.02 -3.27
C GLU A 68 3.96 19.27 -4.48
N GLU A 69 3.88 17.94 -4.39
CA GLU A 69 3.37 17.04 -5.42
C GLU A 69 2.05 16.35 -5.00
N GLU A 70 1.37 15.77 -6.00
CA GLU A 70 0.24 14.89 -5.74
C GLU A 70 0.70 13.55 -5.16
N LEU A 71 -0.13 12.98 -4.27
CA LEU A 71 0.14 11.67 -3.68
C LEU A 71 0.21 10.60 -4.78
N SER A 72 1.32 9.86 -4.82
CA SER A 72 1.64 8.91 -5.90
C SER A 72 2.27 7.63 -5.36
N CYS A 73 2.46 6.64 -6.24
CA CYS A 73 3.15 5.39 -5.90
C CYS A 73 4.56 5.63 -5.35
N LEU A 74 5.26 6.66 -5.82
CA LEU A 74 6.62 6.98 -5.37
C LEU A 74 6.65 7.31 -3.87
N HIS A 75 5.73 8.17 -3.43
CA HIS A 75 5.59 8.54 -2.02
C HIS A 75 5.22 7.34 -1.14
N ILE A 76 4.37 6.43 -1.63
CA ILE A 76 4.04 5.19 -0.92
C ILE A 76 5.28 4.28 -0.84
N ASN A 77 6.07 4.16 -1.90
CA ASN A 77 7.32 3.40 -1.88
C ASN A 77 8.31 3.95 -0.84
N HIS A 78 8.50 5.27 -0.79
CA HIS A 78 9.34 5.90 0.23
C HIS A 78 8.81 5.67 1.66
N ALA A 79 7.49 5.73 1.85
CA ALA A 79 6.89 5.40 3.14
C ALA A 79 7.08 3.92 3.53
N LEU A 80 7.05 3.00 2.56
CA LEU A 80 7.37 1.59 2.79
C LEU A 80 8.83 1.42 3.19
N GLU A 81 9.77 2.04 2.48
CA GLU A 81 11.20 2.01 2.81
C GLU A 81 11.47 2.54 4.21
N ALA A 82 10.86 3.68 4.57
CA ALA A 82 10.98 4.28 5.91
C ALA A 82 10.44 3.38 7.04
N THR A 83 9.51 2.48 6.71
CA THR A 83 8.95 1.50 7.67
C THR A 83 9.62 0.12 7.61
N GLY A 84 10.68 -0.03 6.81
CA GLY A 84 11.42 -1.28 6.64
C GLY A 84 10.66 -2.33 5.83
N LEU A 85 9.70 -1.91 5.00
CA LEU A 85 8.89 -2.75 4.13
C LEU A 85 9.27 -2.53 2.66
N CYS A 86 9.00 -3.53 1.82
CA CYS A 86 9.21 -3.44 0.38
C CYS A 86 8.03 -4.06 -0.37
N LEU A 87 7.66 -3.45 -1.50
CA LEU A 87 6.62 -3.96 -2.38
C LEU A 87 7.16 -5.20 -3.11
N PRO A 88 6.46 -6.35 -3.08
CA PRO A 88 6.88 -7.52 -3.85
C PRO A 88 6.98 -7.17 -5.33
N GLN A 89 7.99 -7.68 -6.03
CA GLN A 89 8.09 -7.56 -7.49
C GLN A 89 6.88 -8.23 -8.15
N SER A 90 6.38 -7.68 -9.26
CA SER A 90 5.34 -8.32 -10.06
C SER A 90 5.86 -9.67 -10.53
N VAL A 91 5.26 -10.76 -10.05
CA VAL A 91 5.64 -12.12 -10.43
C VAL A 91 5.12 -12.37 -11.85
N ASP A 92 5.88 -11.92 -12.84
CA ASP A 92 5.82 -12.37 -14.23
C ASP A 92 7.13 -13.09 -14.55
N GLU A 93 7.52 -14.02 -13.67
CA GLU A 93 8.64 -14.93 -13.93
C GLU A 93 8.04 -16.24 -14.43
N PRO A 94 8.07 -16.52 -15.75
CA PRO A 94 7.68 -17.83 -16.26
C PRO A 94 8.67 -18.86 -15.72
N LEU A 95 8.20 -19.65 -14.76
CA LEU A 95 8.82 -20.87 -14.26
C LEU A 95 8.74 -21.99 -15.32
N ASP A 96 9.27 -21.76 -16.52
CA ASP A 96 9.41 -22.81 -17.54
C ASP A 96 10.59 -22.50 -18.46
N LEU A 97 11.81 -22.72 -17.95
CA LEU A 97 12.94 -23.09 -18.79
C LEU A 97 13.92 -23.99 -18.01
N TYR A 98 13.40 -25.11 -17.53
CA TYR A 98 14.20 -26.31 -17.35
C TYR A 98 13.76 -27.33 -18.42
N ASP A 99 14.43 -27.27 -19.57
CA ASP A 99 14.72 -28.43 -20.43
C ASP A 99 16.00 -28.14 -21.23
#